data_AF-A0A0H4QDB9-F1
#
_entry.id   AF-A0A0H4QDB9-F1
#
_cell.length_a   1.000
_cell.length_b   1.000
_cell.length_c   1.000
_cell.angle_alpha   90.00
_cell.angle_beta   90.00
_cell.angle_gamma   90.00
#
_symmetry.space_group_name_H-M   'P 1'
#
loop_
_entity.id
_entity.type
_entity.pdbx_description
1 polymer ?
#
loop_
_entity_poly.entity_id
_entity_poly.type
_entity_poly.pdbx_seq_one_letter_code
_entity_poly.pdbx_strand_id
1 'polypeptide(L)'
;MMRSTEALIENIENLGYRTEYGTSNTERPNQQLWVYKGHSPLPIAKVSLMLNCRINTMFNGVGRDEKELLKLLYEYSIRRK
;
A
#
# COMPACT_ATOMS: atom_id res chain seq x y z
N MET A 1 -10.59 -11.96 14.30
CA MET A 1 -10.09 -10.61 13.99
C MET A 1 -9.12 -10.73 12.83
N MET A 2 -9.49 -10.31 11.62
CA MET A 2 -8.53 -10.19 10.51
C MET A 2 -7.47 -9.17 10.89
N ARG A 3 -6.20 -9.47 10.62
CA ARG A 3 -5.08 -8.57 10.94
C ARG A 3 -5.27 -7.28 10.12
N SER A 4 -4.89 -6.13 10.69
CA SER A 4 -5.05 -4.81 10.04
C SER A 4 -4.46 -4.75 8.62
N THR A 5 -3.40 -5.52 8.36
CA THR A 5 -2.74 -5.63 7.05
C THR A 5 -3.50 -6.52 6.07
N GLU A 6 -4.11 -7.61 6.52
CA GLU A 6 -4.91 -8.51 5.65
C GLU A 6 -6.14 -7.77 5.12
N ALA A 7 -6.82 -7.02 6.00
CA ALA A 7 -7.94 -6.18 5.61
C ALA A 7 -7.50 -5.04 4.66
N LEU A 8 -6.28 -4.50 4.83
CA LEU A 8 -5.74 -3.51 3.90
C LEU A 8 -5.52 -4.12 2.52
N ILE A 9 -4.91 -5.31 2.45
CA ILE A 9 -4.65 -6.02 1.19
C ILE A 9 -5.96 -6.30 0.46
N GLU A 10 -6.93 -6.90 1.15
CA GLU A 10 -8.24 -7.23 0.57
C GLU A 10 -8.94 -5.97 0.03
N ASN A 11 -8.94 -4.87 0.78
CA ASN A 11 -9.54 -3.63 0.32
C ASN A 11 -8.82 -3.04 -0.91
N ILE A 12 -7.49 -3.14 -0.98
CA ILE A 12 -6.72 -2.67 -2.16
C ILE A 12 -7.03 -3.54 -3.37
N GLU A 13 -7.13 -4.86 -3.19
CA GLU A 13 -7.42 -5.82 -4.26
C GLU A 13 -8.85 -5.68 -4.78
N ASN A 14 -9.82 -5.43 -3.90
CA ASN A 14 -11.20 -5.13 -4.27
C ASN A 14 -11.35 -3.84 -5.09
N LEU A 15 -10.42 -2.89 -4.94
CA LEU A 15 -10.34 -1.69 -5.79
C LEU A 15 -9.68 -1.96 -7.16
N GLY A 16 -9.27 -3.21 -7.45
CA GLY A 16 -8.68 -3.61 -8.73
C GLY A 16 -7.16 -3.43 -8.82
N TYR A 17 -6.48 -3.21 -7.69
CA TYR A 17 -5.02 -3.12 -7.64
C TYR A 17 -4.40 -4.44 -7.21
N ARG A 18 -3.13 -4.64 -7.55
CA ARG A 18 -2.36 -5.79 -7.09
C ARG A 18 -1.45 -5.36 -5.95
N THR A 19 -1.29 -6.23 -4.95
CA THR A 19 -0.34 -6.00 -3.86
C THR A 19 0.77 -7.04 -3.83
N GLU A 20 1.97 -6.64 -3.42
CA GLU A 20 3.08 -7.56 -3.15
C GLU A 20 3.84 -7.11 -1.91
N TYR A 21 4.40 -8.05 -1.15
CA TYR A 21 5.35 -7.72 -0.10
C TYR A 21 6.70 -7.34 -0.70
N GLY A 22 7.28 -6.25 -0.22
CA GLY A 22 8.56 -5.75 -0.69
C GLY A 22 9.40 -5.16 0.43
N THR A 23 10.57 -4.65 0.05
CA THR A 23 11.44 -3.91 0.97
C THR A 23 12.35 -2.95 0.20
N SER A 24 12.72 -1.84 0.84
CA SER A 24 13.82 -0.98 0.39
C SER A 24 15.16 -1.38 1.00
N ASN A 25 15.17 -2.28 1.99
CA ASN A 25 16.37 -2.80 2.64
C ASN A 25 16.39 -4.33 2.48
N THR A 26 17.30 -4.84 1.66
CA THR A 26 17.44 -6.26 1.38
C THR A 26 17.78 -7.10 2.61
N GLU A 27 18.36 -6.50 3.65
CA GLU A 27 18.64 -7.17 4.94
C GLU A 27 17.37 -7.41 5.77
N ARG A 28 16.26 -6.75 5.42
CA ARG A 28 14.99 -6.85 6.13
C ARG A 28 13.83 -7.00 5.13
N PRO A 29 13.53 -8.24 4.68
CA PRO A 29 12.46 -8.49 3.73
C PRO A 29 11.07 -8.21 4.33
N ASN A 30 10.07 -8.02 3.46
CA ASN A 30 8.64 -7.92 3.80
C ASN A 30 8.26 -6.77 4.75
N GLN A 31 9.05 -5.69 4.77
CA GLN A 31 8.78 -4.51 5.61
C GLN A 31 7.83 -3.50 4.95
N GLN A 32 7.48 -3.72 3.68
CA GLN A 32 6.61 -2.85 2.91
C GLN A 32 5.56 -3.66 2.18
N LEU A 33 4.39 -3.06 1.98
CA LEU A 33 3.39 -3.49 1.02
C LEU A 33 3.46 -2.57 -0.20
N TRP A 34 3.73 -3.15 -1.36
CA TRP A 34 3.81 -2.45 -2.64
C TRP A 34 2.48 -2.61 -3.37
N VAL A 35 1.97 -1.52 -3.93
CA VAL A 35 0.69 -1.47 -4.65
C VAL A 35 0.96 -1.19 -6.12
N TYR A 36 0.33 -1.95 -7.01
CA TYR A 36 0.50 -1.90 -8.45
C TYR A 36 -0.83 -1.66 -9.16
N LYS A 37 -0.80 -0.90 -10.25
CA LYS A 37 -1.93 -0.70 -11.15
C LYS A 37 -1.81 -1.61 -12.37
N GLY A 38 -2.81 -2.48 -12.59
CA GLY A 38 -2.80 -3.44 -13.70
C GLY A 38 -1.53 -4.30 -13.74
N HIS A 39 -0.93 -4.42 -14.93
CA HIS A 39 0.31 -5.18 -15.16
C HIS A 39 1.59 -4.33 -15.04
N SER A 40 1.52 -3.15 -14.42
CA SER A 40 2.72 -2.31 -14.26
C SER A 40 3.79 -3.05 -13.46
N PRO A 41 5.05 -3.08 -13.94
CA PRO A 41 6.16 -3.65 -13.18
C PRO A 41 6.61 -2.74 -12.02
N LEU A 42 6.18 -1.48 -12.01
CA LEU A 42 6.53 -0.50 -10.98
C LEU A 42 5.35 -0.24 -10.04
N PRO A 43 5.58 -0.23 -8.72
CA PRO A 43 4.54 0.08 -7.77
C PRO A 43 4.19 1.57 -7.80
N ILE A 44 2.90 1.87 -7.69
CA ILE A 44 2.34 3.21 -7.59
C ILE A 44 2.34 3.75 -6.16
N ALA A 45 2.34 2.86 -5.16
CA ALA A 45 2.47 3.21 -3.75
C ALA A 45 3.28 2.15 -2.99
N LYS A 46 3.99 2.59 -1.94
CA LYS A 46 4.71 1.74 -1.00
C LYS A 46 4.26 2.09 0.42
N VAL A 47 3.68 1.13 1.12
CA VAL A 47 3.18 1.29 2.50
C VAL A 47 4.15 0.61 3.44
N SER A 48 4.73 1.35 4.39
CA SER A 48 5.55 0.72 5.43
C SER A 48 4.68 -0.06 6.41
N LEU A 49 5.01 -1.32 6.64
CA LEU A 49 4.38 -2.16 7.66
C LEU A 49 5.08 -2.02 9.03
N MET A 50 6.32 -1.51 9.03
CA MET A 50 7.15 -1.35 10.23
C MET A 50 6.98 0.03 10.86
N LEU A 51 7.03 1.06 10.02
CA LEU A 51 6.79 2.43 10.43
C LEU A 51 5.30 2.67 10.20
N ASN A 52 4.50 2.42 11.24
CA ASN A 52 3.09 2.80 11.25
C ASN A 52 2.98 4.19 10.62
N CYS A 53 2.09 4.34 9.65
CA CYS A 53 1.72 5.63 9.06
C CYS A 53 2.63 6.21 7.95
N ARG A 54 3.70 5.53 7.48
CA ARG A 54 4.48 6.06 6.33
C ARG A 54 4.05 5.42 5.01
N ILE A 55 3.18 6.12 4.29
CA ILE A 55 2.81 5.82 2.91
C ILE A 55 3.67 6.71 2.01
N ASN A 56 4.46 6.09 1.16
CA ASN A 56 5.09 6.78 0.04
C ASN A 56 4.24 6.53 -1.20
N THR A 57 3.40 7.49 -1.55
CA THR A 57 2.84 7.54 -2.91
C THR A 57 3.96 7.94 -3.85
N MET A 58 4.21 7.13 -4.88
CA MET A 58 5.17 7.53 -5.90
C MET A 58 4.48 8.65 -6.68
N PHE A 59 5.10 9.83 -6.79
CA PHE A 59 4.51 11.06 -7.36
C PHE A 59 3.95 10.94 -8.79
N ASN A 60 4.11 9.77 -9.44
CA ASN A 60 3.59 9.44 -10.76
C ASN A 60 2.58 8.27 -10.79
N GLY A 61 2.18 7.73 -9.63
CA GLY A 61 1.39 6.50 -9.56
C GLY A 61 0.00 6.61 -8.92
N VAL A 62 -0.19 7.54 -7.98
CA VAL A 62 -1.48 7.78 -7.31
C VAL A 62 -1.89 9.23 -7.57
N GLY A 63 -2.83 9.43 -8.48
CA GLY A 63 -3.33 10.73 -8.91
C GLY A 63 -4.84 10.87 -8.68
N ARG A 64 -5.50 11.70 -9.50
CA ARG A 64 -6.95 11.99 -9.39
C ARG A 64 -7.81 10.74 -9.60
N ASP A 65 -7.36 9.81 -10.45
CA ASP A 65 -8.12 8.60 -10.80
C ASP A 65 -8.05 7.53 -9.69
N GLU A 66 -7.05 7.61 -8.81
CA GLU A 66 -6.82 6.70 -7.70
C GLU A 66 -7.38 7.23 -6.36
N LYS A 67 -8.37 8.13 -6.40
CA LYS A 67 -8.92 8.80 -5.20
C LYS A 67 -9.33 7.84 -4.08
N GLU A 68 -9.89 6.67 -4.44
CA GLU A 68 -10.37 5.68 -3.49
C GLU A 68 -9.21 4.92 -2.84
N LEU A 69 -8.19 4.58 -3.63
CA LEU A 69 -6.94 4.01 -3.13
C LEU A 69 -6.25 5.02 -2.21
N LEU A 70 -6.15 6.29 -2.59
CA LEU A 70 -5.55 7.32 -1.76
C LEU A 70 -6.29 7.47 -0.42
N LYS A 71 -7.63 7.46 -0.45
CA LYS A 71 -8.45 7.53 0.76
C LYS A 71 -8.22 6.32 1.66
N LEU A 72 -8.24 5.11 1.12
CA LEU A 72 -7.98 3.87 1.87
C LEU A 72 -6.59 3.88 2.53
N LEU A 73 -5.57 4.24 1.75
CA LEU A 73 -4.21 4.36 2.26
C LEU A 73 -4.15 5.43 3.36
N TYR A 74 -4.72 6.62 3.14
CA TYR A 74 -4.79 7.68 4.15
C TYR A 74 -5.46 7.21 5.45
N GLU A 75 -6.63 6.59 5.38
CA GLU A 75 -7.35 6.04 6.53
C GLU A 75 -6.50 5.01 7.30
N TYR A 76 -5.80 4.14 6.58
CA TYR A 76 -4.85 3.21 7.18
C TYR A 76 -3.72 3.93 7.93
N SER A 77 -3.19 5.03 7.38
CA SER A 77 -2.13 5.79 8.06
C SER A 77 -2.57 6.52 9.32
N ILE A 78 -3.83 6.94 9.43
CA ILE A 78 -4.31 7.67 10.62
C ILE A 78 -4.96 6.77 11.66
N ARG A 79 -5.13 5.47 11.36
CA ARG A 79 -5.71 4.49 12.26
C ARG A 79 -4.82 4.34 13.50
N ARG A 80 -5.24 4.95 14.61
CA ARG A 80 -4.63 4.72 15.93
C ARG A 80 -4.84 3.26 16.32
N LYS A 81 -3.80 2.63 16.88
CA LYS A 81 -3.87 1.29 17.47
C LYS A 81 -4.88 1.26 18.61
#